data_AF-A0A447PNE9-F1
#
_entry.id   AF-A0A447PNE9-F1
#
_cell.length_a   1.000
_cell.length_b   1.000
_cell.length_c   1.000
_cell.angle_alpha   90.00
_cell.angle_beta   90.00
_cell.angle_gamma   90.00
#
_symmetry.space_group_name_H-M   'P 1'
#
loop_
_entity.id
_entity.type
_entity.pdbx_description
1 polymer ?
#
loop_
_entity_poly.entity_id
_entity_poly.type
_entity_poly.pdbx_seq_one_letter_code
_entity_poly.pdbx_strand_id
1 'polypeptide(L)'
;MSLAFLRALRRDRFFQLLIIVGMALSLFVPFAPRAWPGAIDWHTIITLSGLMLLTKGVELSGYFDVLGRKMTRRFHTERQLAMFLVLAAAALSTFLTNDVALFIVVPLTITLKKLCAIPVNRLIIFEALAVNAGSLLTPVGNPQNILLWGRSGLTFAEFSGQMAPLAVMMMLTLLLLCWFCFPGRALQYHTGTRFAAVAAPSGVELPGIICRFSYRAGAQARVMGTGVGGGWVYCAGAQGDSQRGLDAAAGIYGDVY
;
A
#
# COMPACT_ATOMS: atom_id res chain seq x y z
N MET A 1 -28.94 14.76 3.45
CA MET A 1 -27.79 13.91 3.85
C MET A 1 -28.19 12.45 3.70
N SER A 2 -27.44 11.66 2.93
CA SER A 2 -27.85 10.30 2.54
C SER A 2 -28.01 9.36 3.75
N LEU A 3 -29.10 8.57 3.76
CA LEU A 3 -29.38 7.49 4.73
C LEU A 3 -28.24 6.46 4.85
N ALA A 4 -27.32 6.40 3.89
CA ALA A 4 -26.13 5.56 3.96
C ALA A 4 -25.04 6.18 4.85
N PHE A 5 -24.87 7.51 4.80
CA PHE A 5 -23.90 8.22 5.64
C PHE A 5 -24.28 8.13 7.12
N LEU A 6 -25.55 8.36 7.46
CA LEU A 6 -26.04 8.18 8.83
C LEU A 6 -25.91 6.73 9.33
N ARG A 7 -26.12 5.74 8.44
CA ARG A 7 -25.90 4.32 8.78
C ARG A 7 -24.43 4.00 9.02
N ALA A 8 -23.51 4.60 8.26
CA ALA A 8 -22.08 4.44 8.46
C ALA A 8 -21.64 5.03 9.81
N LEU A 9 -22.07 6.26 10.13
CA LEU A 9 -21.79 6.90 11.42
C LEU A 9 -22.34 6.11 12.60
N ARG A 10 -23.57 5.58 12.48
CA ARG A 10 -24.20 4.78 13.54
C ARG A 10 -23.55 3.39 13.71
N ARG A 11 -22.81 2.88 12.72
CA ARG A 11 -22.09 1.60 12.87
C ARG A 11 -20.74 1.78 13.56
N ASP A 12 -20.22 3.00 13.60
CA ASP A 12 -18.96 3.32 14.24
C ASP A 12 -19.13 3.39 15.77
N ARG A 13 -18.67 2.33 16.44
CA ARG A 13 -18.69 2.22 17.90
C ARG A 13 -17.81 3.27 18.57
N PHE A 14 -16.72 3.67 17.92
CA PHE A 14 -15.79 4.65 18.46
C PHE A 14 -16.42 6.03 18.46
N PHE A 15 -17.07 6.41 17.36
CA PHE A 15 -17.83 7.66 17.28
C PHE A 15 -18.94 7.74 18.33
N GLN A 16 -19.69 6.64 18.51
CA GLN A 16 -20.72 6.55 19.56
C GLN A 16 -20.13 6.72 20.96
N LEU A 17 -19.03 6.02 21.25
CA LEU A 17 -18.35 6.12 22.54
C LEU A 17 -17.84 7.54 22.79
N LEU A 18 -17.28 8.21 21.78
CA LEU A 18 -16.82 9.58 21.87
C LEU A 18 -17.97 10.56 22.19
N ILE A 19 -19.13 10.39 21.54
CA ILE A 19 -20.34 11.19 21.84
C ILE A 19 -20.79 10.98 23.28
N ILE A 20 -20.85 9.72 23.74
CA ILE A 20 -21.30 9.40 25.10
C ILE A 20 -20.35 10.00 26.14
N VAL A 21 -19.04 9.84 25.95
CA VAL A 21 -18.01 10.42 26.83
C VAL A 21 -18.07 11.94 26.80
N GLY A 22 -18.21 12.55 25.62
CA GLY A 22 -18.35 14.00 25.49
C GLY A 22 -19.59 14.54 26.21
N MET A 23 -20.72 13.83 26.10
CA MET A 23 -21.96 14.18 26.79
C MET A 23 -21.81 14.04 28.32
N ALA A 24 -21.16 12.97 28.79
CA ALA A 24 -20.89 12.78 30.21
C ALA A 24 -19.99 13.89 30.77
N LEU A 25 -18.90 14.25 30.07
CA LEU A 25 -17.99 15.32 30.47
C LEU A 25 -18.67 16.70 30.45
N SER A 26 -19.62 16.92 29.55
CA SER A 26 -20.40 18.17 29.48
C SER A 26 -21.29 18.40 30.71
N LEU A 27 -21.57 17.38 31.52
CA LEU A 27 -22.31 17.52 32.78
C LEU A 27 -21.41 18.00 33.93
N PHE A 28 -20.10 17.72 33.87
CA PHE A 28 -19.14 18.02 34.95
C PHE A 28 -18.37 19.32 34.73
N VAL A 29 -18.31 19.83 33.51
CA VAL A 29 -17.61 21.08 33.16
C VAL A 29 -18.60 22.04 32.52
N PRO A 30 -18.64 23.33 32.91
CA PRO A 30 -19.50 24.33 32.29
C PRO A 30 -19.03 24.63 30.86
N PHE A 31 -19.33 23.72 29.93
CA PHE A 31 -19.04 23.87 28.51
C PHE A 31 -20.13 24.72 27.88
N ALA A 32 -19.78 25.94 27.46
CA ALA A 32 -20.68 26.79 26.70
C ALA A 32 -20.75 26.29 25.23
N PRO A 33 -21.91 25.79 24.74
CA PRO A 33 -22.02 25.25 23.38
C PRO A 33 -21.77 26.31 22.29
N ARG A 34 -21.92 27.59 22.65
CA ARG A 34 -21.67 28.74 21.77
C ARG A 34 -20.21 28.87 21.36
N ALA A 35 -19.25 28.31 22.13
CA ALA A 35 -17.83 28.35 21.81
C ALA A 35 -17.37 27.20 20.88
N TRP A 36 -18.20 26.18 20.67
CA TRP A 36 -17.82 24.99 19.90
C TRP A 36 -17.40 25.28 18.45
N PRO A 37 -18.09 26.16 17.69
CA PRO A 37 -17.66 26.47 16.32
C PRO A 37 -16.27 27.09 16.24
N GLY A 38 -15.84 27.81 17.29
CA GLY A 38 -14.51 28.44 17.38
C GLY A 38 -13.41 27.51 17.91
N ALA A 39 -13.77 26.39 18.53
CA ALA A 39 -12.82 25.37 18.97
C ALA A 39 -12.38 24.43 17.83
N ILE A 40 -13.09 24.45 16.71
CA ILE A 40 -12.77 23.62 15.53
C ILE A 40 -11.74 24.36 14.68
N ASP A 41 -10.55 23.77 14.56
CA ASP A 41 -9.53 24.22 13.62
C ASP A 41 -9.83 23.67 12.21
N TRP A 42 -10.57 24.48 11.44
CA TRP A 42 -10.90 24.16 10.05
C TRP A 42 -9.67 24.01 9.15
N HIS A 43 -8.57 24.71 9.44
CA HIS A 43 -7.35 24.63 8.65
C HIS A 43 -6.75 23.23 8.77
N THR A 44 -6.61 22.71 9.99
CA THR A 44 -6.11 21.35 10.23
C THR A 44 -7.00 20.30 9.56
N ILE A 45 -8.33 20.42 9.68
CA ILE A 45 -9.27 19.47 9.06
C ILE A 45 -9.13 19.44 7.53
N ILE A 46 -9.06 20.62 6.89
CA ILE A 46 -8.92 20.72 5.43
C ILE A 46 -7.58 20.14 4.97
N THR A 47 -6.50 20.44 5.68
CA THR A 47 -5.14 19.95 5.36
C THR A 47 -5.07 18.42 5.47
N LEU A 48 -5.57 17.84 6.57
CA LEU A 48 -5.61 16.39 6.75
C LEU A 48 -6.51 15.72 5.70
N SER A 49 -7.66 16.31 5.40
CA SER A 49 -8.57 15.79 4.36
C SER A 49 -7.92 15.82 2.97
N GLY A 50 -7.22 16.90 2.63
CA GLY A 50 -6.49 17.04 1.38
C GLY A 50 -5.36 16.02 1.25
N LEU A 51 -4.61 15.78 2.34
CA LEU A 51 -3.59 14.74 2.38
C LEU A 51 -4.20 13.34 2.20
N MET A 52 -5.33 13.04 2.84
CA MET A 52 -6.01 11.75 2.68
C MET A 52 -6.39 11.51 1.22
N LEU A 53 -6.94 12.54 0.59
CA LEU A 53 -7.34 12.50 -0.81
C LEU A 53 -6.13 12.33 -1.73
N LEU A 54 -5.04 13.05 -1.47
CA LEU A 54 -3.79 12.94 -2.24
C LEU A 54 -3.18 11.56 -2.12
N THR A 55 -3.05 11.02 -0.91
CA THR A 55 -2.56 9.66 -0.66
C THR A 55 -3.39 8.64 -1.42
N LYS A 56 -4.73 8.76 -1.40
CA LYS A 56 -5.60 7.89 -2.19
C LYS A 56 -5.45 8.08 -3.69
N GLY A 57 -5.21 9.31 -4.17
CA GLY A 57 -4.88 9.57 -5.57
C GLY A 57 -3.58 8.88 -6.01
N VAL A 58 -2.54 8.91 -5.17
CA VAL A 58 -1.26 8.21 -5.42
C VAL A 58 -1.41 6.68 -5.34
N GLU A 59 -2.29 6.18 -4.48
CA GLU A 59 -2.63 4.75 -4.43
C GLU A 59 -3.32 4.31 -5.72
N LEU A 60 -4.33 5.06 -6.18
CA LEU A 60 -5.09 4.75 -7.40
C LEU A 60 -4.27 4.92 -8.67
N SER A 61 -3.23 5.76 -8.68
CA SER A 61 -2.31 5.89 -9.81
C SER A 61 -1.40 4.67 -9.98
N GLY A 62 -1.40 3.73 -9.03
CA GLY A 62 -0.56 2.52 -9.07
C GLY A 62 0.92 2.78 -8.74
N TYR A 63 1.26 3.98 -8.25
CA TYR A 63 2.65 4.32 -7.91
C TYR A 63 3.19 3.39 -6.81
N PHE A 64 2.38 3.08 -5.80
CA PHE A 64 2.74 2.13 -4.75
C PHE A 64 2.94 0.70 -5.27
N ASP A 65 2.27 0.29 -6.35
CA ASP A 65 2.49 -1.03 -6.97
C ASP A 65 3.88 -1.09 -7.63
N VAL A 66 4.29 -0.02 -8.30
CA VAL A 66 5.64 0.08 -8.91
C VAL A 66 6.70 0.07 -7.82
N LEU A 67 6.51 0.87 -6.76
CA LEU A 67 7.44 0.95 -5.64
C LEU A 67 7.54 -0.41 -4.92
N GLY A 68 6.41 -1.05 -4.63
CA GLY A 68 6.35 -2.37 -4.02
C GLY A 68 7.11 -3.42 -4.84
N ARG A 69 6.91 -3.48 -6.16
CA ARG A 69 7.66 -4.40 -7.04
C ARG A 69 9.18 -4.15 -7.01
N LYS A 70 9.61 -2.89 -6.93
CA LYS A 70 11.03 -2.54 -6.84
C LYS A 70 11.62 -3.01 -5.51
N MET A 71 10.89 -2.85 -4.41
CA MET A 71 11.30 -3.29 -3.07
C MET A 71 11.38 -4.81 -2.99
N THR A 72 10.37 -5.52 -3.47
CA THR A 72 10.37 -6.99 -3.41
C THR A 72 11.46 -7.60 -4.29
N ARG A 73 11.84 -6.97 -5.41
CA ARG A 73 13.01 -7.40 -6.20
C ARG A 73 14.34 -7.21 -5.47
N ARG A 74 14.41 -6.26 -4.54
CA ARG A 74 15.65 -5.95 -3.79
C ARG A 74 15.81 -6.81 -2.54
N PHE A 75 14.70 -7.21 -1.91
CA PHE A 75 14.70 -7.96 -0.65
C PHE A 75 14.21 -9.40 -0.86
N HIS A 76 14.99 -10.37 -0.37
CA HIS A 76 14.68 -11.79 -0.57
C HIS A 76 13.94 -12.44 0.60
N THR A 77 13.95 -11.82 1.79
CA THR A 77 13.35 -12.38 3.02
C THR A 77 12.31 -11.46 3.64
N GLU A 78 11.25 -12.04 4.21
CA GLU A 78 10.16 -11.29 4.85
C GLU A 78 10.68 -10.34 5.93
N ARG A 79 11.65 -10.83 6.72
CA ARG A 79 12.29 -10.06 7.79
C ARG A 79 13.02 -8.83 7.26
N GLN A 80 13.79 -8.94 6.17
CA GLN A 80 14.50 -7.80 5.61
C GLN A 80 13.54 -6.71 5.11
N LEU A 81 12.46 -7.13 4.44
CA LEU A 81 11.44 -6.19 3.97
C LEU A 81 10.73 -5.50 5.15
N ALA A 82 10.35 -6.27 6.18
CA ALA A 82 9.69 -5.73 7.37
C ALA A 82 10.59 -4.75 8.13
N MET A 83 11.85 -5.10 8.37
CA MET A 83 12.81 -4.20 9.03
C MET A 83 13.06 -2.94 8.21
N PHE A 84 13.16 -3.05 6.89
CA PHE A 84 13.31 -1.89 6.01
C PHE A 84 12.12 -0.95 6.12
N LEU A 85 10.89 -1.47 6.06
CA LEU A 85 9.67 -0.66 6.15
C LEU A 85 9.52 0.01 7.52
N VAL A 86 9.80 -0.73 8.61
CA VAL A 86 9.82 -0.20 9.98
C VAL A 86 10.83 0.94 10.11
N LEU A 87 12.06 0.75 9.62
CA LEU A 87 13.09 1.80 9.64
C LEU A 87 12.72 2.99 8.77
N ALA A 88 12.19 2.75 7.56
CA ALA A 88 11.74 3.80 6.66
C ALA A 88 10.59 4.60 7.27
N ALA A 89 9.65 3.95 7.96
CA ALA A 89 8.54 4.60 8.63
C ALA A 89 9.02 5.47 9.82
N ALA A 90 9.93 4.95 10.64
CA ALA A 90 10.54 5.72 11.72
C ALA A 90 11.31 6.94 11.18
N ALA A 91 12.14 6.75 10.16
CA ALA A 91 12.89 7.84 9.52
C ALA A 91 11.96 8.86 8.84
N LEU A 92 10.91 8.41 8.17
CA LEU A 92 9.94 9.33 7.56
C LEU A 92 9.25 10.18 8.64
N SER A 93 8.95 9.59 9.80
CA SER A 93 8.31 10.27 10.93
C SER A 93 9.23 11.20 11.72
N THR A 94 10.56 11.18 11.51
CA THR A 94 11.43 12.21 12.09
C THR A 94 11.30 13.54 11.34
N PHE A 95 10.93 13.49 10.05
CA PHE A 95 10.77 14.64 9.17
C PHE A 95 9.31 15.10 9.01
N LEU A 96 8.39 14.13 8.99
CA LEU A 96 6.95 14.36 8.87
C LEU A 96 6.25 14.08 10.20
N THR A 97 5.02 14.56 10.37
CA THR A 97 4.23 14.18 11.53
C THR A 97 3.88 12.68 11.50
N ASN A 98 3.73 12.08 12.67
CA ASN A 98 3.37 10.67 12.85
C ASN A 98 2.18 10.24 11.97
N ASP A 99 1.12 11.05 11.92
CA ASP A 99 -0.08 10.74 11.14
C ASP A 99 0.21 10.73 9.64
N VAL A 100 0.90 11.77 9.14
CA VAL A 100 1.26 11.91 7.71
C VAL A 100 2.13 10.74 7.26
N ALA A 101 3.10 10.33 8.08
CA ALA A 101 3.97 9.20 7.79
C ALA A 101 3.16 7.90 7.66
N LEU A 102 2.21 7.63 8.58
CA LEU A 102 1.35 6.46 8.48
C LEU A 102 0.45 6.47 7.26
N PHE A 103 -0.06 7.64 6.85
CA PHE A 103 -0.84 7.74 5.63
C PHE A 103 -0.04 7.41 4.37
N ILE A 104 1.28 7.57 4.37
CA ILE A 104 2.12 7.17 3.24
C ILE A 104 2.46 5.67 3.32
N VAL A 105 2.87 5.21 4.51
CA VAL A 105 3.41 3.85 4.70
C VAL A 105 2.31 2.79 4.67
N VAL A 106 1.16 3.01 5.32
CA VAL A 106 0.11 1.99 5.44
C VAL A 106 -0.46 1.55 4.08
N PRO A 107 -0.83 2.45 3.14
CA PRO A 107 -1.28 2.05 1.81
C PRO A 107 -0.21 1.29 1.03
N LEU A 108 1.07 1.70 1.14
CA LEU A 108 2.19 0.97 0.55
C LEU A 108 2.28 -0.47 1.08
N THR A 109 2.14 -0.64 2.38
CA THR A 109 2.19 -1.96 3.04
C THR A 109 0.98 -2.83 2.69
N ILE A 110 -0.21 -2.24 2.55
CA ILE A 110 -1.41 -2.93 2.04
C ILE A 110 -1.21 -3.37 0.60
N THR A 111 -0.58 -2.56 -0.25
CA THR A 111 -0.24 -2.94 -1.62
C THR A 111 0.74 -4.12 -1.65
N LEU A 112 1.72 -4.15 -0.76
CA LEU A 112 2.64 -5.30 -0.63
C LEU A 112 1.92 -6.61 -0.29
N LYS A 113 0.80 -6.55 0.46
CA LYS A 113 -0.06 -7.72 0.71
C LYS A 113 -0.53 -8.40 -0.58
N LYS A 114 -0.84 -7.60 -1.60
CA LYS A 114 -1.34 -8.10 -2.88
C LYS A 114 -0.23 -8.79 -3.68
N LEU A 115 1.02 -8.36 -3.49
CA LEU A 115 2.18 -8.87 -4.21
C LEU A 115 2.80 -10.11 -3.55
N CYS A 116 2.82 -10.16 -2.22
CA CYS A 116 3.53 -11.18 -1.46
C CYS A 116 2.73 -11.66 -0.24
N ALA A 117 2.90 -12.93 0.13
CA ALA A 117 2.26 -13.52 1.30
C ALA A 117 2.98 -13.10 2.59
N ILE A 118 2.77 -11.87 3.03
CA ILE A 118 3.32 -11.32 4.28
C ILE A 118 2.20 -11.01 5.30
N PRO A 119 2.47 -11.14 6.62
CA PRO A 119 1.50 -10.80 7.66
C PRO A 119 1.34 -9.29 7.82
N VAL A 120 0.66 -8.65 6.87
CA VAL A 120 0.50 -7.17 6.78
C VAL A 120 -0.13 -6.56 8.01
N ASN A 121 -1.12 -7.21 8.62
CA ASN A 121 -1.74 -6.68 9.85
C ASN A 121 -0.71 -6.51 10.97
N ARG A 122 0.24 -7.45 11.09
CA ARG A 122 1.31 -7.38 12.09
C ARG A 122 2.30 -6.28 11.71
N LEU A 123 2.67 -6.18 10.43
CA LEU A 123 3.62 -5.18 9.94
C LEU A 123 3.11 -3.74 10.15
N ILE A 124 1.82 -3.48 9.91
CA ILE A 124 1.21 -2.17 10.17
C ILE A 124 1.30 -1.78 11.65
N ILE A 125 1.14 -2.74 12.57
CA ILE A 125 1.31 -2.47 14.02
C ILE A 125 2.76 -2.06 14.31
N PHE A 126 3.73 -2.78 13.75
CA PHE A 126 5.14 -2.45 13.91
C PHE A 126 5.48 -1.09 13.29
N GLU A 127 4.91 -0.75 12.13
CA GLU A 127 5.06 0.58 11.50
C GLU A 127 4.48 1.69 12.38
N ALA A 128 3.30 1.48 12.99
CA ALA A 128 2.71 2.44 13.93
C ALA A 128 3.59 2.65 15.16
N LEU A 129 4.18 1.59 15.71
CA LEU A 129 5.16 1.70 16.80
C LEU A 129 6.43 2.42 16.34
N ALA A 130 6.91 2.14 15.12
CA ALA A 130 8.11 2.75 14.55
C ALA A 130 7.97 4.25 14.33
N VAL A 131 6.83 4.67 13.78
CA VAL A 131 6.51 6.08 13.56
C VAL A 131 6.45 6.84 14.88
N ASN A 132 5.84 6.26 15.93
CA ASN A 132 5.84 6.87 17.26
C ASN A 132 7.25 6.94 17.86
N ALA A 133 8.08 5.91 17.70
CA ALA A 133 9.46 5.93 18.18
C ALA A 133 10.33 6.93 17.41
N GLY A 134 10.13 7.04 16.10
CA GLY A 134 10.85 7.96 15.22
C GLY A 134 10.48 9.43 15.47
N SER A 135 9.20 9.76 15.54
CA SER A 135 8.75 11.13 15.80
C SER A 135 9.23 11.69 17.14
N LEU A 136 9.53 10.85 18.12
CA LEU A 136 10.09 11.28 19.42
C LEU A 136 11.46 11.97 19.31
N LEU A 137 12.25 11.65 18.29
CA LEU A 137 13.60 12.20 18.12
C LEU A 137 13.60 13.71 17.84
N THR A 138 12.60 14.21 17.12
CA THR A 138 12.55 15.61 16.68
C THR A 138 11.32 16.31 17.26
N PRO A 139 11.41 17.63 17.54
CA PRO A 139 10.24 18.39 17.97
C PRO A 139 9.19 18.48 16.85
N VAL A 140 9.59 18.47 15.57
CA VAL A 140 8.68 18.58 14.41
C VAL A 140 7.84 17.31 14.20
N GLY A 141 8.35 16.13 14.57
CA GLY A 141 7.72 14.85 14.28
C GLY A 141 6.35 14.62 14.95
N ASN A 142 6.02 15.38 16.00
CA ASN A 142 4.73 15.27 16.68
C ASN A 142 4.34 16.62 17.30
N PRO A 143 3.10 17.12 17.13
CA PRO A 143 2.60 18.32 17.80
C PRO A 143 2.82 18.32 19.32
N GLN A 144 2.78 17.15 19.96
CA GLN A 144 3.09 17.01 21.39
C GLN A 144 4.54 17.38 21.72
N ASN A 145 5.48 17.04 20.84
CA ASN A 145 6.89 17.40 21.02
C ASN A 145 7.11 18.89 20.76
N ILE A 146 6.39 19.49 19.81
CA ILE A 146 6.40 20.95 19.59
C ILE A 146 5.97 21.68 20.85
N LEU A 147 4.88 21.21 21.49
CA LEU A 147 4.38 21.81 22.73
C LEU A 147 5.40 21.70 23.88
N LEU A 148 6.03 20.53 24.02
CA LEU A 148 7.06 20.31 25.04
C LEU A 148 8.29 21.18 24.79
N TRP A 149 8.75 21.24 23.54
CA TRP A 149 9.87 22.08 23.12
C TRP A 149 9.59 23.56 23.42
N GLY A 150 8.40 24.06 23.06
CA GLY A 150 7.97 25.44 23.33
C GLY A 150 7.92 25.81 24.81
N ARG A 151 7.72 24.84 25.72
CA ARG A 151 7.78 25.08 27.17
C ARG A 151 9.15 24.84 27.79
N SER A 152 10.00 24.03 27.14
CA SER A 152 11.32 23.67 27.67
C SER A 152 12.36 24.79 27.58
N GLY A 153 12.19 25.73 26.63
CA GLY A 153 13.18 26.77 26.36
C GLY A 153 14.50 26.27 25.77
N LEU A 154 14.61 24.98 25.42
CA LEU A 154 15.81 24.37 24.85
C LEU A 154 15.96 24.72 23.37
N THR A 155 17.20 24.70 22.87
CA THR A 155 17.42 24.74 21.41
C THR A 155 16.99 23.43 20.75
N PHE A 156 16.76 23.45 19.44
CA PHE A 156 16.36 22.26 18.67
C PHE A 156 17.34 21.07 18.85
N ALA A 157 18.64 21.37 18.85
CA ALA A 157 19.70 20.37 18.99
C ALA A 157 19.77 19.79 20.41
N GLU A 158 19.60 20.62 21.45
CA GLU A 158 19.57 20.16 22.84
C GLU A 158 18.35 19.28 23.13
N PHE A 159 17.17 19.68 22.65
CA PHE A 159 15.95 18.88 22.77
C PHE A 159 16.13 17.51 22.09
N SER A 160 16.59 17.52 20.84
CA SER A 160 16.79 16.28 20.08
C SER A 160 17.90 15.41 20.70
N GLY A 161 18.95 16.03 21.23
CA GLY A 161 20.03 15.34 21.94
C GLY A 161 19.57 14.69 23.25
N GLN A 162 18.66 15.32 23.99
CA GLN A 162 18.07 14.73 25.20
C GLN A 162 17.09 13.60 24.88
N MET A 163 16.33 13.71 23.79
CA MET A 163 15.38 12.69 23.36
C MET A 163 16.04 11.52 22.60
N ALA A 164 17.22 11.72 22.02
CA ALA A 164 17.93 10.72 21.23
C ALA A 164 18.20 9.40 21.97
N PRO A 165 18.69 9.38 23.22
CA PRO A 165 18.87 8.13 23.97
C PRO A 165 17.58 7.34 24.10
N LEU A 166 16.47 8.01 24.39
CA LEU A 166 15.16 7.38 24.52
C LEU A 166 14.66 6.85 23.16
N ALA A 167 14.78 7.65 22.10
CA ALA A 167 14.41 7.24 20.74
C ALA A 167 15.23 6.03 20.27
N VAL A 168 16.54 6.01 20.54
CA VAL A 168 17.42 4.89 20.20
C VAL A 168 17.03 3.63 20.99
N MET A 169 16.77 3.73 22.29
CA MET A 169 16.31 2.57 23.07
C MET A 169 14.97 2.01 22.55
N MET A 170 14.01 2.88 22.23
CA MET A 170 12.72 2.47 21.65
C MET A 170 12.89 1.83 20.27
N MET A 171 13.75 2.40 19.42
CA MET A 171 14.04 1.81 18.10
C MET A 171 14.77 0.48 18.22
N LEU A 172 15.76 0.35 19.11
CA LEU A 172 16.47 -0.91 19.33
C LEU A 172 15.54 -2.01 19.82
N THR A 173 14.71 -1.71 20.83
CA THR A 173 13.71 -2.67 21.33
C THR A 173 12.71 -3.07 20.25
N LEU A 174 12.25 -2.12 19.43
CA LEU A 174 11.35 -2.39 18.31
C LEU A 174 12.00 -3.26 17.23
N LEU A 175 13.26 -3.00 16.87
CA LEU A 175 14.01 -3.79 15.89
C LEU A 175 14.25 -5.21 16.40
N LEU A 176 14.57 -5.38 17.68
CA LEU A 176 14.67 -6.70 18.31
C LEU A 176 13.34 -7.44 18.28
N LEU A 177 12.24 -6.78 18.65
CA LEU A 177 10.90 -7.38 18.57
C LEU A 177 10.52 -7.75 17.13
N CYS A 178 10.82 -6.89 16.17
CA CYS A 178 10.60 -7.15 14.74
C CYS A 178 11.41 -8.38 14.29
N TRP A 179 12.68 -8.48 14.72
CA TRP A 179 13.52 -9.63 14.43
C TRP A 179 12.91 -10.94 14.95
N PHE A 180 12.37 -10.96 16.18
CA PHE A 180 11.73 -12.15 16.73
C PHE A 180 10.36 -12.45 16.13
N CYS A 181 9.55 -11.43 15.83
CA CYS A 181 8.19 -11.60 15.33
C CYS A 181 8.09 -11.96 13.84
N PHE A 182 9.08 -11.61 13.02
CA PHE A 182 9.10 -11.90 11.59
C PHE A 182 10.10 -13.01 11.25
N PRO A 183 9.66 -14.15 10.68
CA PRO A 183 10.54 -15.22 10.30
C PRO A 183 11.39 -14.83 9.09
N GLY A 184 12.62 -15.33 9.01
CA GLY A 184 13.51 -15.16 7.85
C GLY A 184 13.11 -15.97 6.61
N ARG A 185 11.80 -16.22 6.41
CA ARG A 185 11.31 -17.00 5.27
C ARG A 185 11.51 -16.23 3.98
N ALA A 186 11.77 -16.95 2.89
CA ALA A 186 11.84 -16.38 1.56
C ALA A 186 10.47 -15.79 1.19
N LEU A 187 10.46 -14.61 0.56
CA LEU A 187 9.21 -13.99 0.12
C LEU A 187 8.49 -14.91 -0.86
N GLN A 188 7.29 -15.36 -0.48
CA GLN A 188 6.39 -16.06 -1.38
C GLN A 188 5.58 -15.04 -2.15
N TYR A 189 5.83 -14.98 -3.46
CA TYR A 189 5.08 -14.13 -4.36
C TYR A 189 3.75 -14.77 -4.67
N HIS A 190 2.69 -13.98 -4.64
CA HIS A 190 1.45 -14.39 -5.29
C HIS A 190 1.73 -14.37 -6.80
N THR A 191 2.15 -15.51 -7.36
CA THR A 191 2.17 -15.74 -8.80
C THR A 191 0.72 -15.67 -9.29
N GLY A 192 0.24 -14.45 -9.52
CA GLY A 192 -1.18 -14.15 -9.55
C GLY A 192 -1.55 -12.90 -10.34
N THR A 193 -0.65 -12.36 -11.15
CA THR A 193 -1.06 -12.02 -12.52
C THR A 193 -0.58 -13.15 -13.40
N ARG A 194 -1.38 -14.24 -13.40
CA ARG A 194 -1.75 -14.78 -14.70
C ARG A 194 -2.20 -13.55 -15.50
N PHE A 195 -1.35 -13.02 -16.37
CA PHE A 195 -1.87 -12.73 -17.69
C PHE A 195 -2.70 -13.96 -18.00
N ALA A 196 -4.00 -13.77 -18.19
CA ALA A 196 -4.73 -14.77 -18.91
C ALA A 196 -3.88 -15.00 -20.17
N ALA A 197 -3.06 -16.05 -20.17
CA ALA A 197 -3.15 -17.00 -21.24
C ALA A 197 -4.65 -17.17 -21.37
N VAL A 198 -5.22 -16.40 -22.30
CA VAL A 198 -6.49 -16.69 -22.90
C VAL A 198 -6.40 -18.19 -23.09
N ALA A 199 -7.07 -18.93 -22.21
CA ALA A 199 -7.26 -20.34 -22.43
C ALA A 199 -7.98 -20.32 -23.77
N ALA A 200 -7.23 -20.63 -24.83
CA ALA A 200 -7.83 -20.88 -26.12
C ALA A 200 -8.97 -21.85 -25.81
N PRO A 201 -10.21 -21.56 -26.24
CA PRO A 201 -11.36 -22.35 -25.87
C PRO A 201 -11.01 -23.81 -26.17
N SER A 202 -10.87 -24.60 -25.11
CA SER A 202 -10.68 -26.03 -25.18
C SER A 202 -12.00 -26.61 -25.67
N GLY A 203 -12.17 -26.63 -26.99
CA GLY A 203 -13.46 -26.99 -27.59
C GLY A 203 -13.52 -26.87 -29.11
N VAL A 204 -12.41 -26.98 -29.83
CA VAL A 204 -12.46 -27.24 -31.28
C VAL A 204 -11.50 -28.39 -31.60
N GLU A 205 -12.01 -29.61 -31.50
CA GLU A 205 -11.38 -30.79 -32.08
C GLU A 205 -11.45 -30.66 -33.61
N LEU A 206 -10.41 -30.11 -34.23
CA LEU A 206 -10.18 -30.27 -35.67
C LEU A 206 -9.53 -31.64 -35.87
N PRO A 207 -10.12 -32.55 -36.67
CA PRO A 207 -9.52 -33.85 -36.92
C PRO A 207 -8.19 -33.66 -37.68
N GLY A 208 -7.07 -34.01 -37.05
CA GLY A 208 -5.78 -34.20 -37.73
C GLY A 208 -4.64 -33.21 -37.46
N ILE A 209 -4.78 -32.23 -36.55
CA ILE A 209 -3.71 -31.24 -36.27
C ILE A 209 -3.24 -31.32 -34.80
N ILE A 210 -2.03 -31.83 -34.58
CA ILE A 210 -1.37 -31.84 -33.26
C ILE A 210 -0.60 -30.53 -33.09
N CYS A 211 -1.18 -29.55 -32.40
CA CYS A 211 -0.47 -28.33 -32.01
C CYS A 211 0.36 -28.58 -30.74
N ARG A 212 1.70 -28.61 -30.88
CA ARG A 212 2.62 -28.72 -29.73
C ARG A 212 3.15 -27.33 -29.37
N PHE A 213 2.72 -26.79 -28.22
CA PHE A 213 3.26 -25.53 -27.70
C PHE A 213 4.58 -25.80 -26.96
N SER A 214 5.68 -25.21 -27.43
CA SER A 214 6.96 -25.19 -26.72
C SER A 214 7.24 -23.77 -26.22
N TYR A 215 7.26 -23.58 -24.91
CA TYR A 215 7.60 -22.31 -24.28
C TYR A 215 9.07 -22.31 -23.90
N ARG A 216 9.86 -21.35 -24.42
CA ARG A 216 11.23 -21.09 -23.97
C ARG A 216 11.26 -19.74 -23.27
N ALA A 217 11.62 -19.71 -21.99
CA ALA A 217 11.70 -18.49 -21.20
C ALA A 217 12.70 -17.51 -21.84
N GLY A 218 12.23 -16.30 -22.16
CA GLY A 218 13.08 -15.18 -22.61
C GLY A 218 13.11 -14.91 -24.12
N ALA A 219 12.35 -15.61 -24.96
CA ALA A 219 12.22 -15.29 -26.39
C ALA A 219 10.75 -15.24 -26.80
N GLN A 220 10.43 -14.37 -27.77
CA GLN A 220 9.07 -14.20 -28.32
C GLN A 220 8.41 -15.56 -28.57
N ALA A 221 7.15 -15.72 -28.14
CA ALA A 221 6.38 -16.93 -28.35
C ALA A 221 6.21 -17.17 -29.86
N ARG A 222 6.96 -18.12 -30.40
CA ARG A 222 6.86 -18.54 -31.79
C ARG A 222 6.00 -19.80 -31.83
N VAL A 223 4.76 -19.67 -32.31
CA VAL A 223 3.91 -20.83 -32.58
C VAL A 223 4.41 -21.44 -33.89
N MET A 224 4.98 -22.64 -33.80
CA MET A 224 5.40 -23.43 -34.96
C MET A 224 4.43 -24.62 -35.06
N GLY A 225 3.47 -24.52 -35.95
CA GLY A 225 2.61 -25.65 -36.33
C GLY A 225 3.19 -26.36 -37.53
N THR A 226 3.28 -27.69 -37.48
CA THR A 226 3.59 -28.54 -38.63
C THR A 226 2.30 -29.13 -39.19
N GLY A 227 1.90 -28.72 -40.40
CA GLY A 227 0.79 -29.35 -41.12
C GLY A 227 1.25 -30.63 -41.82
N VAL A 228 0.40 -31.67 -41.79
CA VAL A 228 0.57 -32.86 -42.64
C VAL A 228 0.27 -32.43 -44.08
N GLY A 229 1.33 -32.11 -44.83
CA GLY A 229 1.22 -31.51 -46.18
C GLY A 229 2.32 -30.49 -46.54
N GLY A 230 3.37 -30.32 -45.73
CA GLY A 230 4.60 -29.61 -46.14
C GLY A 230 4.51 -28.08 -46.22
N GLY A 231 3.42 -27.45 -45.79
CA GLY A 231 3.27 -25.99 -45.71
C GLY A 231 3.45 -25.46 -44.29
N TRP A 232 4.33 -24.47 -44.11
CA TRP A 232 4.48 -23.72 -42.84
C TRP A 232 3.51 -22.54 -42.82
N VAL A 233 2.62 -22.48 -41.83
CA VAL A 233 1.76 -21.30 -41.59
C VAL A 233 2.39 -20.47 -40.47
N TYR A 234 2.77 -19.23 -40.79
CA TYR A 234 3.31 -18.27 -39.82
C TYR A 234 2.19 -17.34 -39.33
N CYS A 235 1.82 -17.43 -38.06
CA CYS A 235 1.01 -16.39 -37.41
C CYS A 235 1.95 -15.30 -36.88
N ALA A 236 1.91 -14.11 -37.48
CA ALA A 236 2.64 -12.93 -37.01
C ALA A 236 1.99 -12.39 -35.72
N GLY A 237 2.80 -12.15 -34.69
CA GLY A 237 2.34 -11.59 -33.42
C GLY A 237 1.93 -10.12 -33.57
N ALA A 238 0.69 -9.81 -33.23
CA ALA A 238 0.22 -8.44 -33.11
C ALA A 238 0.54 -7.90 -31.70
N GLN A 239 1.43 -6.92 -31.65
CA GLN A 239 1.76 -6.14 -30.45
C GLN A 239 1.03 -4.80 -30.57
N GLY A 240 -0.06 -4.62 -29.82
CA GLY A 240 -0.78 -3.34 -29.75
C GLY A 240 -2.30 -3.48 -29.82
N ASP A 241 -2.96 -2.87 -28.84
CA ASP A 241 -4.39 -2.52 -28.74
C ASP A 241 -5.42 -3.63 -29.07
N SER A 242 -6.02 -4.17 -28.00
CA SER A 242 -6.77 -5.43 -27.94
C SER A 242 -8.08 -5.49 -28.75
N GLN A 243 -8.54 -4.41 -29.39
CA GLN A 243 -9.79 -4.43 -30.17
C GLN A 243 -9.57 -4.39 -31.69
N ARG A 244 -8.59 -3.63 -32.20
CA ARG A 244 -8.38 -3.54 -33.67
C ARG A 244 -7.81 -4.82 -34.29
N GLY A 245 -7.12 -5.66 -33.51
CA GLY A 245 -6.58 -6.93 -34.00
C GLY A 245 -7.64 -8.03 -34.20
N LEU A 246 -8.76 -7.98 -33.47
CA LEU A 246 -9.87 -8.93 -33.60
C LEU A 246 -10.68 -8.69 -34.87
N ASP A 247 -10.93 -7.41 -35.21
CA ASP A 247 -11.65 -7.04 -36.42
C ASP A 247 -10.84 -7.35 -37.70
N ALA A 248 -9.51 -7.21 -37.64
CA ALA A 248 -8.62 -7.59 -38.75
C ALA A 248 -8.55 -9.11 -38.96
N ALA A 249 -8.61 -9.92 -37.90
CA ALA A 249 -8.60 -11.38 -38.00
C ALA A 249 -9.94 -11.94 -38.51
N ALA A 250 -11.07 -11.30 -38.15
CA ALA A 250 -12.38 -11.66 -38.67
C ALA A 250 -12.54 -11.33 -40.17
N GLY A 251 -11.94 -10.24 -40.64
CA GLY A 251 -11.96 -9.88 -42.07
C GLY A 251 -11.19 -10.86 -42.97
N ILE A 252 -10.10 -11.46 -42.48
CA ILE A 252 -9.29 -12.42 -43.26
C ILE A 252 -9.98 -13.78 -43.39
N TYR A 253 -10.83 -14.16 -42.44
CA TYR A 253 -11.60 -15.42 -42.50
C TYR A 253 -12.94 -15.31 -43.25
N GLY A 254 -13.36 -14.10 -43.63
CA GLY A 254 -14.61 -13.86 -44.37
C GLY A 254 -14.53 -14.08 -45.88
N ASP A 255 -13.34 -14.17 -46.47
CA ASP A 255 -13.14 -14.33 -47.92
C ASP A 255 -12.78 -15.77 -48.35
N VAL A 256 -12.88 -16.74 -47.43
CA VAL A 256 -12.68 -18.16 -47.73
C VAL A 256 -13.86 -18.97 -47.19
N TYR A 257 -15.09 -18.59 -47.55
CA TYR A 257 -16.27 -19.47 -47.65
C TYR A 257 -17.30 -18.85 -48.59
#